data_AF-A0A135VYG4-F1
#
_entry.id   AF-A0A135VYG4-F1
#
_cell.length_a   1.000
_cell.length_b   1.000
_cell.length_c   1.000
_cell.angle_alpha   90.00
_cell.angle_beta   90.00
_cell.angle_gamma   90.00
#
_symmetry.space_group_name_H-M   'P 1'
#
loop_
_entity.id
_entity.type
_entity.pdbx_description
1 polymer ?
#
loop_
_entity_poly.entity_id
_entity_poly.type
_entity_poly.pdbx_seq_one_letter_code
_entity_poly.pdbx_strand_id
1 'polypeptide(L)'
;MHVRLLSEEDLDIVADICLDPSVPAKWREIMRPAMEARKDWLRTMMPKGLQVTAVLGPKGERKGLIEHLPIQLASEPVSGTKSLFINCIWVVEAFWRTGVARPLMEHCIKRAEEFGGLSVLAYDGDRWFGFMPYMPSSFFEKFGFAATDRDESRILLHLNLGGDETPSLILPKTRILDRDDKPIVEVLFNNQCPWSGWMVDKVRRSMKKFGARFEVVNTDDRAVVEEYGLSRGVCVNGLPVMKRMATVKEVEAVVKEALEMP
;
A
#
# COMPACT_ATOMS: atom_id res chain seq x y z
N MET A 1 9.27 17.35 19.03
CA MET A 1 8.39 16.78 17.97
C MET A 1 7.11 16.37 18.67
N HIS A 2 5.95 16.56 18.05
CA HIS A 2 4.68 16.16 18.66
C HIS A 2 3.91 15.24 17.72
N VAL A 3 3.18 14.29 18.30
CA VAL A 3 2.32 13.34 17.61
C VAL A 3 0.92 13.94 17.57
N ARG A 4 0.30 13.94 16.39
CA ARG A 4 -1.04 14.49 16.17
C ARG A 4 -1.90 13.50 15.40
N LEU A 5 -3.06 13.16 15.96
CA LEU A 5 -4.14 12.50 15.23
C LEU A 5 -4.76 13.52 14.26
N LEU A 6 -4.87 13.16 12.99
CA LEU A 6 -5.35 14.04 11.92
C LEU A 6 -6.86 13.90 11.73
N SER A 7 -7.53 15.03 11.48
CA SER A 7 -8.93 15.06 11.03
C SER A 7 -9.02 15.18 9.50
N GLU A 8 -10.24 15.19 8.96
CA GLU A 8 -10.48 15.45 7.52
C GLU A 8 -10.00 16.84 7.06
N GLU A 9 -9.87 17.80 7.98
CA GLU A 9 -9.33 19.14 7.68
C GLU A 9 -7.80 19.12 7.54
N ASP A 10 -7.14 18.08 8.05
CA ASP A 10 -5.69 17.95 8.09
C ASP A 10 -5.11 17.17 6.88
N LEU A 11 -5.92 16.83 5.88
CA LEU A 11 -5.48 15.95 4.77
C LEU A 11 -4.35 16.53 3.90
N ASP A 12 -4.14 17.84 3.93
CA ASP A 12 -2.97 18.45 3.29
C ASP A 12 -1.65 18.06 3.99
N ILE A 13 -1.68 17.77 5.30
CA ILE A 13 -0.52 17.21 6.02
C ILE A 13 -0.16 15.83 5.47
N VAL A 14 -1.17 15.00 5.18
CA VAL A 14 -0.96 13.68 4.57
C VAL A 14 -0.34 13.84 3.18
N ALA A 15 -0.89 14.75 2.37
CA ALA A 15 -0.38 15.01 1.03
C ALA A 15 1.09 15.44 1.04
N ASP A 16 1.46 16.37 1.92
CA ASP A 16 2.82 16.87 2.06
C ASP A 16 3.82 15.79 2.51
N ILE A 17 3.39 14.86 3.37
CA ILE A 17 4.24 13.76 3.84
C ILE A 17 4.42 12.70 2.74
N CYS A 18 3.33 12.33 2.06
CA CYS A 18 3.33 11.29 1.03
C CYS A 18 4.00 11.72 -0.29
N LEU A 19 4.01 13.02 -0.57
CA LEU A 19 4.67 13.62 -1.74
C LEU A 19 5.85 14.50 -1.33
N ASP A 20 6.52 14.12 -0.23
CA ASP A 20 7.79 14.61 0.33
C ASP A 20 8.39 15.86 -0.35
N PRO A 21 8.86 16.90 0.35
CA PRO A 21 9.65 17.97 -0.27
C PRO A 21 10.80 17.51 -1.20
N SER A 22 11.27 16.26 -1.12
CA SER A 22 12.19 15.61 -2.08
C SER A 22 11.60 15.40 -3.49
N VAL A 23 10.28 15.36 -3.64
CA VAL A 23 9.59 15.29 -4.93
C VAL A 23 9.60 16.68 -5.59
N PRO A 24 10.21 16.84 -6.77
CA PRO A 24 10.30 18.15 -7.43
C PRO A 24 8.91 18.74 -7.69
N ALA A 25 8.78 20.08 -7.67
CA ALA A 25 7.49 20.76 -7.80
C ALA A 25 6.68 20.31 -9.04
N LYS A 26 7.37 20.11 -10.17
CA LYS A 26 6.79 19.56 -11.40
C LYS A 26 6.14 18.18 -11.19
N TRP A 27 6.78 17.31 -10.40
CA TRP A 27 6.25 16.00 -10.09
C TRP A 27 5.06 16.07 -9.13
N ARG A 28 5.09 16.97 -8.14
CA ARG A 28 3.94 17.22 -7.26
C ARG A 28 2.71 17.68 -8.04
N GLU A 29 2.89 18.52 -9.05
CA GLU A 29 1.79 18.94 -9.93
C GLU A 29 1.23 17.76 -10.75
N ILE A 30 2.09 16.91 -11.30
CA ILE A 30 1.69 15.68 -12.02
C ILE A 30 0.95 14.71 -11.10
N MET A 31 1.35 14.63 -9.83
CA MET A 31 0.75 13.75 -8.82
C MET A 31 -0.59 14.28 -8.27
N ARG A 32 -0.96 15.54 -8.54
CA ARG A 32 -2.13 16.20 -7.94
C ARG A 32 -3.42 15.38 -8.10
N PRO A 33 -3.79 14.86 -9.29
CA PRO A 33 -5.03 14.08 -9.41
C PRO A 33 -5.03 12.81 -8.56
N ALA A 34 -3.90 12.10 -8.50
CA ALA A 34 -3.78 10.90 -7.69
C ALA A 34 -3.77 11.20 -6.18
N MET A 35 -3.30 12.38 -5.78
CA MET A 35 -3.38 12.83 -4.39
C MET A 35 -4.80 13.22 -4.00
N GLU A 36 -5.55 13.89 -4.87
CA GLU A 36 -6.97 14.18 -4.58
C GLU A 36 -7.79 12.90 -4.47
N ALA A 37 -7.55 11.90 -5.33
CA ALA A 37 -8.15 10.58 -5.18
C ALA A 37 -7.79 9.91 -3.84
N ARG A 38 -6.55 10.06 -3.36
CA ARG A 38 -6.18 9.62 -2.00
C ARG A 38 -6.94 10.37 -0.92
N LYS A 39 -7.10 11.69 -1.03
CA LYS A 39 -7.86 12.48 -0.03
C LYS A 39 -9.32 12.03 0.01
N ASP A 40 -9.93 11.73 -1.13
CA ASP A 40 -11.29 11.21 -1.19
C ASP A 40 -11.41 9.81 -0.57
N TRP A 41 -10.42 8.94 -0.80
CA TRP A 41 -10.32 7.65 -0.12
C TRP A 41 -10.21 7.84 1.41
N LEU A 42 -9.37 8.76 1.88
CA LEU A 42 -9.21 9.07 3.31
C LEU A 42 -10.54 9.55 3.94
N ARG A 43 -11.24 10.50 3.31
CA ARG A 43 -12.57 10.97 3.74
C ARG A 43 -13.60 9.85 3.81
N THR A 44 -13.53 8.89 2.89
CA THR A 44 -14.44 7.75 2.87
C THR A 44 -14.16 6.74 3.99
N MET A 45 -12.89 6.59 4.37
CA MET A 45 -12.45 5.56 5.31
C MET A 45 -12.33 6.03 6.75
N MET A 46 -12.10 7.33 6.98
CA MET A 46 -12.03 7.92 8.33
C MET A 46 -13.30 7.64 9.17
N PRO A 47 -14.53 7.85 8.65
CA PRO A 47 -15.76 7.50 9.36
C PRO A 47 -15.92 6.00 9.67
N LYS A 48 -15.20 5.13 8.93
CA LYS A 48 -15.22 3.68 9.10
C LYS A 48 -14.16 3.16 10.07
N GLY A 49 -13.37 4.05 10.67
CA GLY A 49 -12.36 3.70 11.67
C GLY A 49 -10.91 3.83 11.20
N LEU A 50 -10.65 4.39 10.01
CA LEU A 50 -9.30 4.78 9.61
C LEU A 50 -8.81 5.93 10.49
N GLN A 51 -7.60 5.77 11.03
CA GLN A 51 -6.88 6.81 11.75
C GLN A 51 -5.55 7.08 11.07
N VAL A 52 -5.22 8.35 10.95
CA VAL A 52 -3.91 8.81 10.48
C VAL A 52 -3.30 9.66 11.57
N THR A 53 -2.11 9.27 12.01
CA THR A 53 -1.33 10.01 13.00
C THR A 53 -0.04 10.49 12.37
N ALA A 54 0.29 11.76 12.55
CA ALA A 54 1.49 12.39 12.01
C ALA A 54 2.43 12.88 13.11
N VAL A 55 3.73 12.90 12.82
CA VAL A 55 4.74 13.56 13.64
C VAL A 55 5.11 14.90 13.01
N LEU A 56 4.93 15.96 13.78
CA LEU A 56 5.24 17.33 13.39
C LEU A 56 6.44 17.88 14.18
N GLY A 57 7.27 18.65 13.49
CA GLY A 57 8.38 19.41 14.07
C GLY A 57 7.91 20.66 14.82
N PRO A 58 8.78 21.27 15.64
CA PRO A 58 8.44 22.48 16.37
C PRO A 58 8.13 23.68 15.46
N LYS A 59 8.61 23.66 14.21
CA LYS A 59 8.33 24.69 13.20
C LYS A 59 7.24 24.25 12.20
N GLY A 60 6.48 23.20 12.51
CA GLY A 60 5.47 22.64 11.62
C GLY A 60 6.04 21.73 10.52
N GLU A 61 7.32 21.31 10.60
CA GLU A 61 7.88 20.35 9.64
C GLU A 61 7.06 19.05 9.68
N ARG A 62 6.58 18.58 8.53
CA ARG A 62 5.91 17.28 8.45
C ARG A 62 6.95 16.18 8.33
N LYS A 63 7.09 15.33 9.35
CA LYS A 63 8.23 14.39 9.45
C LYS A 63 7.89 12.96 9.09
N GLY A 64 6.63 12.56 9.29
CA GLY A 64 6.16 11.21 8.97
C GLY A 64 4.74 10.98 9.46
N LEU A 65 4.13 9.90 9.00
CA LEU A 65 2.80 9.46 9.37
C LEU A 65 2.71 7.94 9.52
N ILE A 66 1.67 7.50 10.22
CA ILE A 66 1.18 6.12 10.24
C ILE A 66 -0.32 6.14 10.00
N GLU A 67 -0.79 5.18 9.22
CA GLU A 67 -2.18 4.98 8.85
C GLU A 67 -2.59 3.55 9.20
N HIS A 68 -3.68 3.41 9.97
CA HIS A 68 -4.22 2.12 10.37
C HIS A 68 -5.75 2.14 10.49
N LEU A 69 -6.36 0.96 10.40
CA LEU A 69 -7.81 0.73 10.51
C LEU A 69 -8.09 -0.69 11.05
N PRO A 70 -9.33 -1.07 11.38
CA PRO A 70 -9.67 -2.47 11.67
C PRO A 70 -9.27 -3.40 10.51
N ILE A 71 -8.68 -4.55 10.81
CA ILE A 71 -8.10 -5.45 9.78
C ILE A 71 -9.09 -5.91 8.71
N GLN A 72 -10.38 -5.99 9.03
CA GLN A 72 -11.44 -6.31 8.07
C GLN A 72 -11.62 -5.26 6.98
N LEU A 73 -11.09 -4.04 7.20
CA LEU A 73 -11.11 -2.92 6.25
C LEU A 73 -9.74 -2.68 5.61
N ALA A 74 -8.78 -3.60 5.77
CA ALA A 74 -7.44 -3.48 5.21
C ALA A 74 -7.46 -3.24 3.70
N SER A 75 -6.62 -2.30 3.24
CA SER A 75 -6.40 -2.10 1.80
C SER A 75 -5.56 -3.22 1.17
N GLU A 76 -5.04 -4.14 1.99
CA GLU A 76 -4.20 -5.27 1.57
C GLU A 76 -4.95 -6.61 1.66
N PRO A 77 -4.56 -7.63 0.89
CA PRO A 77 -5.23 -8.94 0.84
C PRO A 77 -4.88 -9.78 2.07
N VAL A 78 -5.44 -9.43 3.23
CA VAL A 78 -5.24 -10.10 4.53
C VAL A 78 -6.57 -10.45 5.15
N SER A 79 -6.70 -11.61 5.77
CA SER A 79 -7.86 -12.00 6.59
C SER A 79 -7.50 -11.94 8.06
N GLY A 80 -8.43 -11.52 8.89
CA GLY A 80 -8.26 -11.55 10.34
C GLY A 80 -9.40 -10.84 11.08
N THR A 81 -9.40 -10.99 12.40
CA THR A 81 -10.29 -10.28 13.30
C THR A 81 -9.49 -9.82 14.52
N LYS A 82 -10.09 -9.00 15.41
CA LYS A 82 -9.45 -8.54 16.67
C LYS A 82 -8.04 -7.97 16.46
N SER A 83 -7.85 -7.23 15.37
CA SER A 83 -6.59 -6.60 15.06
C SER A 83 -6.83 -5.28 14.34
N LEU A 84 -5.99 -4.29 14.61
CA LEU A 84 -5.77 -3.21 13.66
C LEU A 84 -4.81 -3.67 12.56
N PHE A 85 -4.87 -3.03 11.41
CA PHE A 85 -3.96 -3.24 10.29
C PHE A 85 -3.31 -1.92 9.90
N ILE A 86 -1.97 -1.90 9.83
CA ILE A 86 -1.19 -0.77 9.36
C ILE A 86 -1.17 -0.83 7.82
N ASN A 87 -1.93 0.05 7.18
CA ASN A 87 -1.87 0.19 5.72
C ASN A 87 -0.54 0.84 5.28
N CYS A 88 -0.02 1.79 6.08
CA CYS A 88 1.20 2.50 5.74
C CYS A 88 1.85 3.12 6.98
N ILE A 89 3.18 3.05 7.06
CA ILE A 89 4.00 3.96 7.86
C ILE A 89 5.05 4.57 6.94
N TRP A 90 5.16 5.90 6.96
CA TRP A 90 6.10 6.63 6.12
C TRP A 90 6.78 7.75 6.90
N VAL A 91 8.11 7.81 6.83
CA VAL A 91 8.91 8.92 7.34
C VAL A 91 9.52 9.61 6.14
N VAL A 92 9.47 10.95 6.12
CA VAL A 92 10.12 11.77 5.08
C VAL A 92 11.63 11.50 5.10
N GLU A 93 12.25 11.38 3.92
CA GLU A 93 13.62 10.86 3.77
C GLU A 93 14.64 11.61 4.64
N ALA A 94 14.52 12.93 4.70
CA ALA A 94 15.38 13.81 5.50
C ALA A 94 15.36 13.51 7.01
N PHE A 95 14.37 12.77 7.50
CA PHE A 95 14.23 12.37 8.90
C PHE A 95 14.41 10.87 9.14
N TRP A 96 14.86 10.10 8.15
CA TRP A 96 15.18 8.70 8.34
C TRP A 96 16.27 8.51 9.41
N ARG A 97 16.13 7.44 10.20
CA ARG A 97 17.06 7.07 11.29
C ARG A 97 17.19 8.13 12.41
N THR A 98 16.30 9.12 12.46
CA THR A 98 16.26 10.14 13.55
C THR A 98 15.30 9.79 14.69
N GLY A 99 14.65 8.62 14.63
CA GLY A 99 13.71 8.16 15.66
C GLY A 99 12.24 8.57 15.44
N VAL A 100 11.90 9.27 14.34
CA VAL A 100 10.52 9.72 14.03
C VAL A 100 9.48 8.60 14.04
N ALA A 101 9.86 7.40 13.59
CA ALA A 101 8.94 6.28 13.48
C ALA A 101 8.52 5.69 14.85
N ARG A 102 9.36 5.85 15.88
CA ARG A 102 9.10 5.31 17.22
C ARG A 102 7.79 5.82 17.82
N PRO A 103 7.55 7.14 17.95
CA PRO A 103 6.31 7.65 18.53
C PRO A 103 5.07 7.36 17.67
N LEU A 104 5.22 7.19 16.35
CA LEU A 104 4.13 6.73 15.47
C LEU A 104 3.70 5.30 15.82
N MET A 105 4.68 4.40 15.94
CA MET A 105 4.44 3.00 16.31
C MET A 105 3.89 2.87 17.73
N GLU A 106 4.47 3.58 18.71
CA GLU A 106 3.99 3.57 20.10
C GLU A 106 2.52 4.01 20.22
N HIS A 107 2.14 5.06 19.47
CA HIS A 107 0.74 5.50 19.41
C HIS A 107 -0.18 4.44 18.81
N CYS A 108 0.24 3.82 17.71
CA CYS A 108 -0.55 2.79 17.02
C CYS A 108 -0.68 1.50 17.85
N ILE A 109 0.39 1.05 18.50
CA ILE A 109 0.38 -0.12 19.41
C ILE A 109 -0.57 0.12 20.56
N LYS A 110 -0.50 1.29 21.21
CA LYS A 110 -1.43 1.64 22.31
C LYS A 110 -2.89 1.58 21.87
N ARG A 111 -3.20 2.07 20.66
CA ARG A 111 -4.57 1.98 20.11
C ARG A 111 -4.96 0.52 19.84
N ALA A 112 -4.02 -0.31 19.39
CA ALA A 112 -4.25 -1.71 19.06
C ALA A 112 -4.53 -2.61 20.27
N GLU A 113 -4.15 -2.18 21.48
CA GLU A 113 -4.51 -2.87 22.73
C GLU A 113 -6.03 -3.04 22.88
N GLU A 114 -6.83 -2.08 22.38
CA GLU A 114 -8.29 -2.16 22.39
C GLU A 114 -8.86 -3.20 21.41
N PHE A 115 -8.05 -3.66 20.44
CA PHE A 115 -8.46 -4.66 19.45
C PHE A 115 -7.92 -6.05 19.77
N GLY A 116 -6.83 -6.15 20.53
CA GLY A 116 -6.15 -7.41 20.85
C GLY A 116 -4.99 -7.77 19.91
N GLY A 117 -4.70 -6.94 18.90
CA GLY A 117 -3.57 -7.18 18.00
C GLY A 117 -3.32 -6.07 16.99
N LEU A 118 -2.12 -6.09 16.40
CA LEU A 118 -1.71 -5.16 15.35
C LEU A 118 -0.99 -5.92 14.24
N SER A 119 -1.42 -5.71 13.00
CA SER A 119 -0.94 -6.45 11.84
C SER A 119 -0.42 -5.51 10.76
N VAL A 120 0.50 -6.00 9.92
CA VAL A 120 1.05 -5.25 8.81
C VAL A 120 1.55 -6.18 7.71
N LEU A 121 1.40 -5.77 6.45
CA LEU A 121 2.06 -6.43 5.34
C LEU A 121 3.42 -5.77 5.08
N ALA A 122 4.49 -6.52 5.35
CA ALA A 122 5.87 -6.10 5.12
C ALA A 122 6.41 -6.65 3.79
N TYR A 123 7.45 -6.01 3.26
CA TYR A 123 8.05 -6.37 1.97
C TYR A 123 9.57 -6.56 2.10
N ASP A 124 10.05 -7.78 1.86
CA ASP A 124 11.46 -8.16 1.94
C ASP A 124 11.99 -8.70 0.61
N GLY A 125 13.23 -8.37 0.28
CA GLY A 125 13.91 -8.83 -0.95
C GLY A 125 13.42 -8.15 -2.23
N ASP A 126 12.19 -7.66 -2.23
CA ASP A 126 11.57 -6.97 -3.34
C ASP A 126 11.46 -5.48 -3.06
N ARG A 127 11.62 -4.65 -4.11
CA ARG A 127 11.71 -3.20 -3.95
C ARG A 127 10.48 -2.53 -4.52
N TRP A 128 9.90 -1.62 -3.75
CA TRP A 128 8.82 -0.76 -4.23
C TRP A 128 9.36 0.12 -5.35
N PHE A 129 8.74 0.07 -6.53
CA PHE A 129 9.27 0.64 -7.77
C PHE A 129 10.71 0.20 -8.10
N GLY A 130 11.13 -1.01 -7.70
CA GLY A 130 12.43 -1.57 -8.07
C GLY A 130 13.65 -0.94 -7.40
N PHE A 131 13.50 0.11 -6.58
CA PHE A 131 14.65 0.77 -5.92
C PHE A 131 14.47 1.03 -4.41
N MET A 132 13.24 1.18 -3.93
CA MET A 132 12.97 1.66 -2.57
C MET A 132 12.61 0.51 -1.62
N PRO A 133 13.30 0.35 -0.48
CA PRO A 133 12.79 -0.51 0.59
C PRO A 133 11.54 0.16 1.18
N TYR A 134 10.42 -0.55 1.16
CA TYR A 134 9.14 -0.07 1.67
C TYR A 134 8.64 -1.00 2.75
N MET A 135 8.49 -0.49 3.98
CA MET A 135 7.99 -1.25 5.13
C MET A 135 8.67 -2.63 5.29
N PRO A 136 10.02 -2.68 5.44
CA PRO A 136 10.75 -3.96 5.58
C PRO A 136 10.41 -4.65 6.90
N SER A 137 10.44 -5.98 6.94
CA SER A 137 10.04 -6.76 8.13
C SER A 137 10.88 -6.40 9.36
N SER A 138 12.20 -6.29 9.17
CA SER A 138 13.19 -5.92 10.18
C SER A 138 12.94 -4.58 10.88
N PHE A 139 12.09 -3.71 10.33
CA PHE A 139 11.63 -2.51 11.03
C PHE A 139 10.61 -2.87 12.12
N PHE A 140 9.62 -3.70 11.81
CA PHE A 140 8.52 -4.07 12.70
C PHE A 140 8.94 -5.09 13.76
N GLU A 141 9.88 -5.99 13.46
CA GLU A 141 10.45 -6.95 14.42
C GLU A 141 11.02 -6.25 15.66
N LYS A 142 11.53 -5.03 15.52
CA LYS A 142 12.03 -4.20 16.64
C LYS A 142 10.94 -3.77 17.62
N PHE A 143 9.67 -3.87 17.22
CA PHE A 143 8.48 -3.61 18.03
C PHE A 143 7.78 -4.90 18.47
N GLY A 144 8.42 -6.07 18.28
CA GLY A 144 7.90 -7.36 18.74
C GLY A 144 6.95 -8.07 17.77
N PHE A 145 6.82 -7.57 16.53
CA PHE A 145 6.04 -8.26 15.51
C PHE A 145 6.71 -9.58 15.10
N ALA A 146 5.91 -10.60 14.84
CA ALA A 146 6.34 -11.90 14.32
C ALA A 146 5.62 -12.25 13.01
N ALA A 147 6.28 -13.03 12.16
CA ALA A 147 5.67 -13.50 10.91
C ALA A 147 4.58 -14.55 11.21
N THR A 148 3.46 -14.41 10.50
CA THR A 148 2.29 -15.30 10.60
C THR A 148 1.97 -15.98 9.28
N ASP A 149 2.27 -15.32 8.16
CA ASP A 149 2.07 -15.86 6.82
C ASP A 149 3.04 -15.19 5.83
N ARG A 150 3.27 -15.82 4.68
CA ARG A 150 4.20 -15.34 3.65
C ARG A 150 3.80 -15.78 2.25
N ASP A 151 3.86 -14.83 1.31
CA ASP A 151 3.83 -15.08 -0.14
C ASP A 151 5.01 -14.35 -0.79
N GLU A 152 6.06 -15.12 -1.11
CA GLU A 152 7.32 -14.62 -1.70
C GLU A 152 7.97 -13.48 -0.87
N SER A 153 7.92 -12.25 -1.39
CA SER A 153 8.47 -11.06 -0.77
C SER A 153 7.50 -10.41 0.23
N ARG A 154 6.23 -10.79 0.22
CA ARG A 154 5.19 -10.25 1.10
C ARG A 154 5.10 -11.08 2.36
N ILE A 155 5.35 -10.46 3.51
CA ILE A 155 5.36 -11.12 4.82
C ILE A 155 4.29 -10.47 5.68
N LEU A 156 3.29 -11.26 6.10
CA LEU A 156 2.30 -10.80 7.05
C LEU A 156 2.88 -10.90 8.46
N LEU A 157 3.04 -9.75 9.11
CA LEU A 157 3.53 -9.64 10.45
C LEU A 157 2.38 -9.31 11.41
N HIS A 158 2.44 -9.88 12.61
CA HIS A 158 1.46 -9.68 13.65
C HIS A 158 2.13 -9.47 15.01
N LEU A 159 1.60 -8.51 15.78
CA LEU A 159 1.87 -8.32 17.19
C LEU A 159 0.60 -8.69 17.96
N ASN A 160 0.63 -9.85 18.64
CA ASN A 160 -0.50 -10.28 19.49
C ASN A 160 -0.48 -9.45 20.78
N LEU A 161 -1.61 -8.82 21.10
CA LEU A 161 -1.83 -8.00 22.29
C LEU A 161 -2.95 -8.60 23.17
N GLY A 162 -3.17 -9.92 23.09
CA GLY A 162 -4.15 -10.66 23.88
C GLY A 162 -5.47 -10.96 23.15
N GLY A 163 -5.52 -10.78 21.82
CA GLY A 163 -6.68 -11.13 21.00
C GLY A 163 -6.77 -12.62 20.64
N ASP A 164 -5.63 -13.32 20.65
CA ASP A 164 -5.44 -14.74 20.34
C ASP A 164 -6.02 -15.17 18.98
N GLU A 165 -6.05 -14.25 18.01
CA GLU A 165 -6.39 -14.50 16.61
C GLU A 165 -5.12 -14.33 15.77
N THR A 166 -4.88 -15.24 14.83
CA THR A 166 -3.73 -15.14 13.91
C THR A 166 -4.24 -14.75 12.52
N PRO A 167 -3.84 -13.59 11.98
CA PRO A 167 -4.24 -13.18 10.64
C PRO A 167 -3.51 -14.01 9.57
N SER A 168 -4.08 -14.10 8.38
CA SER A 168 -3.50 -14.82 7.23
C SER A 168 -3.55 -13.99 5.95
N LEU A 169 -2.77 -14.35 4.95
CA LEU A 169 -2.86 -13.76 3.62
C LEU A 169 -4.04 -14.32 2.84
N ILE A 170 -4.62 -13.49 1.99
CA ILE A 170 -5.47 -13.92 0.88
C ILE A 170 -4.53 -14.04 -0.32
N LEU A 171 -4.32 -15.27 -0.78
CA LEU A 171 -3.37 -15.54 -1.86
C LEU A 171 -3.87 -14.99 -3.21
N PRO A 172 -2.97 -14.51 -4.09
CA PRO A 172 -3.33 -14.06 -5.43
C PRO A 172 -4.01 -15.18 -6.21
N LYS A 173 -5.07 -14.85 -6.95
CA LYS A 173 -5.88 -15.83 -7.69
C LYS A 173 -5.68 -15.68 -9.19
N THR A 174 -5.48 -16.80 -9.87
CA THR A 174 -5.58 -16.84 -11.33
C THR A 174 -7.04 -16.78 -11.73
N ARG A 175 -7.40 -15.81 -12.58
CA ARG A 175 -8.76 -15.60 -13.07
C ARG A 175 -8.90 -16.16 -14.49
N ILE A 176 -10.06 -16.76 -14.75
CA ILE A 176 -10.43 -17.17 -16.11
C ILE A 176 -11.17 -16.00 -16.73
N LEU A 177 -10.63 -15.46 -17.80
CA LEU A 177 -11.22 -14.34 -18.54
C LEU A 177 -11.75 -14.84 -19.88
N ASP A 178 -12.82 -14.24 -20.36
CA ASP A 178 -13.26 -14.41 -21.74
C ASP A 178 -12.17 -13.83 -22.64
N ARG A 179 -11.49 -14.73 -23.36
CA ARG A 179 -10.36 -14.37 -24.24
C ARG A 179 -10.90 -14.03 -25.63
N ASP A 180 -10.68 -12.78 -26.05
CA ASP A 180 -10.63 -12.44 -27.47
C ASP A 180 -9.26 -12.86 -28.06
N ASP A 181 -9.01 -12.57 -29.34
CA ASP A 181 -7.70 -12.77 -30.00
C ASP A 181 -6.56 -11.91 -29.39
N LYS A 182 -6.88 -11.00 -28.46
CA LYS A 182 -5.90 -10.07 -27.85
C LYS A 182 -5.62 -10.45 -26.40
N PRO A 183 -4.35 -10.46 -26.00
CA PRO A 183 -3.99 -10.56 -24.59
C PRO A 183 -4.58 -9.43 -23.76
N ILE A 184 -4.92 -9.71 -22.51
CA ILE A 184 -5.45 -8.75 -21.54
C ILE A 184 -4.37 -8.46 -20.50
N VAL A 185 -4.08 -7.18 -20.27
CA VAL A 185 -3.19 -6.71 -19.20
C VAL A 185 -4.03 -5.90 -18.22
N GLU A 186 -4.21 -6.42 -17.01
CA GLU A 186 -4.92 -5.76 -15.91
C GLU A 186 -3.89 -5.13 -14.97
N VAL A 187 -4.04 -3.85 -14.66
CA VAL A 187 -3.22 -3.17 -13.64
C VAL A 187 -4.10 -2.82 -12.45
N LEU A 188 -3.77 -3.41 -11.30
CA LEU A 188 -4.47 -3.20 -10.05
C LEU A 188 -3.88 -2.01 -9.31
N PHE A 189 -4.75 -1.13 -8.81
CA PHE A 189 -4.36 0.02 -8.01
C PHE A 189 -5.34 0.27 -6.87
N ASN A 190 -4.85 0.90 -5.80
CA ASN A 190 -5.64 1.29 -4.63
C ASN A 190 -5.36 2.76 -4.29
N ASN A 191 -6.39 3.59 -4.18
CA ASN A 191 -6.28 5.03 -3.91
C ASN A 191 -5.73 5.33 -2.51
N GLN A 192 -5.63 4.34 -1.61
CA GLN A 192 -4.86 4.46 -0.38
C GLN A 192 -3.44 5.01 -0.64
N CYS A 193 -2.78 4.63 -1.73
CA CYS A 193 -1.45 5.14 -2.08
C CYS A 193 -1.50 5.97 -3.37
N PRO A 194 -1.11 7.26 -3.35
CA PRO A 194 -1.25 8.12 -4.53
C PRO A 194 -0.29 7.68 -5.65
N TRP A 195 0.81 7.03 -5.28
CA TRP A 195 1.76 6.44 -6.22
C TRP A 195 1.16 5.27 -7.02
N SER A 196 0.12 4.62 -6.49
CA SER A 196 -0.62 3.55 -7.16
C SER A 196 -1.34 4.06 -8.41
N GLY A 197 -2.12 5.13 -8.28
CA GLY A 197 -2.81 5.75 -9.43
C GLY A 197 -1.84 6.29 -10.46
N TRP A 198 -0.73 6.89 -10.02
CA TRP A 198 0.31 7.39 -10.92
C TRP A 198 0.97 6.28 -11.75
N MET A 199 1.22 5.10 -11.16
CA MET A 199 1.75 3.95 -11.90
C MET A 199 0.83 3.54 -13.04
N VAL A 200 -0.48 3.48 -12.82
CA VAL A 200 -1.47 3.12 -13.86
C VAL A 200 -1.32 4.03 -15.08
N ASP A 201 -1.25 5.34 -14.88
CA ASP A 201 -1.13 6.30 -15.98
C ASP A 201 0.15 6.13 -16.80
N LYS A 202 1.23 5.72 -16.14
CA LYS A 202 2.53 5.46 -16.80
C LYS A 202 2.51 4.15 -17.57
N VAL A 203 1.97 3.09 -16.97
CA VAL A 203 1.87 1.77 -17.60
C VAL A 203 0.92 1.83 -18.80
N ARG A 204 -0.24 2.47 -18.68
CA ARG A 204 -1.23 2.62 -19.77
C ARG A 204 -0.62 3.17 -21.06
N ARG A 205 0.28 4.15 -20.95
CA ARG A 205 0.97 4.75 -22.11
C ARG A 205 1.93 3.76 -22.77
N SER A 206 2.65 2.99 -21.96
CA SER A 206 3.59 1.98 -22.45
C SER A 206 2.87 0.80 -23.11
N MET A 207 1.74 0.34 -22.55
CA MET A 207 1.04 -0.86 -23.03
C MET A 207 0.50 -0.75 -24.47
N LYS A 208 0.38 0.46 -25.02
CA LYS A 208 -0.04 0.69 -26.42
C LYS A 208 0.82 -0.04 -27.46
N LYS A 209 2.09 -0.36 -27.14
CA LYS A 209 3.02 -1.01 -28.08
C LYS A 209 2.85 -2.53 -28.18
N PHE A 210 2.08 -3.15 -27.28
CA PHE A 210 1.95 -4.62 -27.20
C PHE A 210 0.70 -5.18 -27.87
N GLY A 211 -0.15 -4.35 -28.48
CA GLY A 211 -1.40 -4.81 -29.09
C GLY A 211 -2.39 -5.46 -28.11
N ALA A 212 -2.13 -5.35 -26.80
CA ALA A 212 -2.94 -5.92 -25.73
C ALA A 212 -4.09 -5.00 -25.35
N ARG A 213 -5.20 -5.60 -24.88
CA ARG A 213 -6.26 -4.90 -24.19
C ARG A 213 -5.75 -4.50 -22.80
N PHE A 214 -5.87 -3.23 -22.46
CA PHE A 214 -5.41 -2.70 -21.18
C PHE A 214 -6.58 -2.37 -20.28
N GLU A 215 -6.59 -2.96 -19.09
CA GLU A 215 -7.64 -2.76 -18.10
C GLU A 215 -7.06 -2.23 -16.80
N VAL A 216 -7.85 -1.43 -16.11
CA VAL A 216 -7.48 -0.83 -14.83
C VAL A 216 -8.47 -1.33 -13.80
N VAL A 217 -7.96 -1.94 -12.74
CA VAL A 217 -8.75 -2.51 -11.66
C VAL A 217 -8.55 -1.66 -10.41
N ASN A 218 -9.61 -0.96 -9.99
CA ASN A 218 -9.61 -0.23 -8.72
C ASN A 218 -9.94 -1.21 -7.59
N THR A 219 -9.06 -1.31 -6.59
CA THR A 219 -9.20 -2.19 -5.43
C THR A 219 -9.57 -1.45 -4.14
N ASP A 220 -10.09 -0.22 -4.24
CA ASP A 220 -10.64 0.53 -3.10
C ASP A 220 -11.77 -0.24 -2.41
N ASP A 221 -12.54 -1.01 -3.19
CA ASP A 221 -13.53 -1.95 -2.68
C ASP A 221 -12.83 -3.24 -2.23
N ARG A 222 -13.07 -3.59 -0.97
CA ARG A 222 -12.56 -4.78 -0.33
C ARG A 222 -12.96 -6.07 -1.06
N ALA A 223 -14.15 -6.12 -1.65
CA ALA A 223 -14.60 -7.28 -2.40
C ALA A 223 -13.70 -7.56 -3.62
N VAL A 224 -13.16 -6.51 -4.25
CA VAL A 224 -12.22 -6.64 -5.37
C VAL A 224 -10.86 -7.14 -4.86
N VAL A 225 -10.37 -6.65 -3.72
CA VAL A 225 -9.14 -7.18 -3.09
C VAL A 225 -9.29 -8.68 -2.82
N GLU A 226 -10.45 -9.11 -2.34
CA GLU A 226 -10.75 -10.52 -2.05
C GLU A 226 -10.94 -11.36 -3.31
N GLU A 227 -11.53 -10.80 -4.37
CA GLU A 227 -11.64 -11.45 -5.68
C GLU A 227 -10.26 -11.74 -6.29
N TYR A 228 -9.32 -10.79 -6.23
CA TYR A 228 -8.01 -10.93 -6.85
C TYR A 228 -6.94 -11.54 -5.93
N GLY A 229 -7.10 -11.42 -4.60
CA GLY A 229 -6.02 -11.68 -3.64
C GLY A 229 -4.85 -10.68 -3.77
N LEU A 230 -5.14 -9.50 -4.31
CA LEU A 230 -4.18 -8.42 -4.58
C LEU A 230 -4.84 -7.05 -4.41
N SER A 231 -4.08 -6.11 -3.86
CA SER A 231 -4.44 -4.69 -3.82
C SER A 231 -3.79 -3.90 -4.97
N ARG A 232 -2.57 -4.27 -5.33
CA ARG A 232 -1.74 -3.62 -6.35
C ARG A 232 -0.93 -4.67 -7.08
N GLY A 233 -0.72 -4.47 -8.37
CA GLY A 233 -0.01 -5.45 -9.17
C GLY A 233 -0.40 -5.41 -10.63
N VAL A 234 0.04 -6.45 -11.35
CA VAL A 234 -0.26 -6.65 -12.76
C VAL A 234 -0.67 -8.10 -12.98
N CYS A 235 -1.77 -8.28 -13.70
CA CYS A 235 -2.18 -9.58 -14.22
C CYS A 235 -2.10 -9.58 -15.75
N VAL A 236 -1.68 -10.71 -16.33
CA VAL A 236 -1.72 -10.94 -17.77
C VAL A 236 -2.61 -12.15 -18.03
N ASN A 237 -3.67 -11.96 -18.81
CA ASN A 237 -4.69 -12.98 -19.08
C ASN A 237 -5.24 -13.65 -17.80
N GLY A 238 -5.45 -12.83 -16.76
CA GLY A 238 -5.92 -13.29 -15.44
C GLY A 238 -4.86 -13.94 -14.55
N LEU A 239 -3.63 -14.15 -15.02
CA LEU A 239 -2.52 -14.65 -14.21
C LEU A 239 -1.81 -13.48 -13.48
N PRO A 240 -1.70 -13.50 -12.13
CA PRO A 240 -0.89 -12.54 -11.40
C PRO A 240 0.60 -12.69 -11.74
N VAL A 241 1.17 -11.73 -12.47
CA VAL A 241 2.61 -11.72 -12.81
C VAL A 241 3.40 -10.76 -11.92
N MET A 242 2.72 -9.88 -11.20
CA MET A 242 3.33 -8.95 -10.26
C MET A 242 2.38 -8.62 -9.11
N LYS A 243 2.88 -8.72 -7.88
CA LYS A 243 2.07 -8.66 -6.64
C LYS A 243 2.31 -7.39 -5.81
N ARG A 244 2.95 -6.39 -6.43
CA ARG A 244 3.38 -5.12 -5.81
C ARG A 244 3.39 -3.98 -6.82
N MET A 245 3.72 -2.79 -6.33
CA MET A 245 4.04 -1.64 -7.18
C MET A 245 5.32 -1.85 -7.97
N ALA A 246 5.30 -1.49 -9.25
CA ALA A 246 6.39 -1.75 -10.17
C ALA A 246 6.68 -0.57 -11.09
N THR A 247 7.90 -0.56 -11.61
CA THR A 247 8.29 0.36 -12.68
C THR A 247 7.65 -0.06 -13.99
N VAL A 248 7.47 0.91 -14.89
CA VAL A 248 7.02 0.62 -16.27
C VAL A 248 7.93 -0.41 -16.94
N LYS A 249 9.24 -0.40 -16.69
CA LYS A 249 10.19 -1.35 -17.28
C LYS A 249 9.96 -2.78 -16.80
N GLU A 250 9.71 -2.96 -15.50
CA GLU A 250 9.37 -4.28 -14.95
C GLU A 250 8.06 -4.79 -15.56
N VAL A 251 7.04 -3.93 -15.63
CA VAL A 251 5.75 -4.28 -16.25
C VAL A 251 5.94 -4.67 -17.72
N GLU A 252 6.72 -3.90 -18.48
CA GLU A 252 7.03 -4.21 -19.88
C GLU A 252 7.74 -5.56 -20.04
N ALA A 253 8.68 -5.88 -19.15
CA ALA A 253 9.41 -7.13 -19.20
C ALA A 253 8.50 -8.33 -18.93
N VAL A 254 7.70 -8.29 -17.85
CA VAL A 254 6.81 -9.40 -17.48
C VAL A 254 5.66 -9.56 -18.47
N VAL A 255 5.14 -8.46 -19.02
CA VAL A 255 4.12 -8.53 -20.07
C VAL A 255 4.73 -9.15 -21.32
N LYS A 256 5.91 -8.70 -21.78
CA LYS A 256 6.56 -9.29 -22.95
C LYS A 256 6.76 -10.80 -22.78
N GLU A 257 7.31 -11.22 -21.64
CA GLU A 257 7.52 -12.64 -21.33
C GLU A 257 6.20 -13.42 -21.34
N ALA A 258 5.17 -12.91 -20.67
CA ALA A 258 3.85 -13.56 -20.61
C ALA A 258 3.12 -13.61 -21.97
N LEU A 259 3.42 -12.70 -22.90
CA LEU A 259 2.89 -12.72 -24.27
C LEU A 259 3.65 -13.65 -25.21
N GLU A 260 4.91 -13.97 -24.88
CA GLU A 260 5.76 -14.90 -25.64
C GLU A 260 5.62 -16.36 -25.16
N MET A 261 4.92 -16.60 -24.05
CA MET A 261 4.59 -17.94 -23.56
C MET A 261 3.51 -18.59 -24.44
N PRO A 262 3.73 -19.84 -24.92
CA PRO A 262 2.81 -20.56 -25.80
C PRO A 262 1.51 -20.98 -25.12
#